data_AF-A0A7Y5CK20-F1
#
_entry.id   AF-A0A7Y5CK20-F1
#
_cell.length_a   1.000
_cell.length_b   1.000
_cell.length_c   1.000
_cell.angle_alpha   90.00
_cell.angle_beta   90.00
_cell.angle_gamma   90.00
#
_symmetry.space_group_name_H-M   'P 1'
#
loop_
_entity.id
_entity.type
_entity.pdbx_description
1 polymer ?
#
loop_
_entity_poly.entity_id
_entity_poly.type
_entity_poly.pdbx_seq_one_letter_code
_entity_poly.pdbx_strand_id
1 'polypeptide(L)'
;MQIYFERTGGFMGRRVTTVVDTETLPPEEAAEWQELVEAAGFFELPSHLQDAEAAADQFHYRLSVTIDERQHTLEASESALPPALEPLLLRLRVRGQRRKPA
;
A
#
# COMPACT_ATOMS: atom_id res chain seq x y z
N MET A 1 4.47 6.55 -12.45
CA MET A 1 3.89 6.46 -11.09
C MET A 1 4.70 5.44 -10.30
N GLN A 2 5.03 5.76 -9.05
CA GLN A 2 5.72 4.86 -8.14
C GLN A 2 4.87 4.63 -6.88
N ILE A 3 4.79 3.37 -6.46
CA ILE A 3 4.07 2.95 -5.25
C ILE A 3 5.05 2.22 -4.33
N TYR A 4 5.26 2.75 -3.14
CA TYR A 4 5.98 2.10 -2.07
C TYR A 4 4.98 1.59 -1.03
N PHE A 5 5.05 0.30 -0.73
CA PHE A 5 4.21 -0.33 0.26
C PHE A 5 5.07 -1.07 1.29
N GLU A 6 4.79 -0.83 2.55
CA GLU A 6 5.41 -1.53 3.67
C GLU A 6 4.33 -2.03 4.63
N ARG A 7 4.46 -3.30 5.03
CA ARG A 7 3.69 -3.89 6.12
C ARG A 7 4.65 -4.37 7.20
N THR A 8 4.39 -3.94 8.43
CA THR A 8 5.12 -4.35 9.64
C THR A 8 4.15 -4.85 10.71
N GLY A 9 4.66 -5.55 11.73
CA GLY A 9 3.83 -6.07 12.83
C GLY A 9 3.43 -7.53 12.63
N GLY A 10 2.39 -7.95 13.35
CA GLY A 10 1.97 -9.34 13.48
C GLY A 10 2.93 -10.22 14.30
N PHE A 11 2.53 -11.46 14.54
CA PHE A 11 3.34 -12.45 15.25
C PHE A 11 4.65 -12.69 14.47
N MET A 12 5.81 -12.40 15.09
CA MET A 12 7.19 -12.44 14.53
C MET A 12 7.73 -11.17 13.86
N GLY A 13 6.99 -10.05 13.79
CA GLY A 13 7.55 -8.74 13.41
C GLY A 13 8.17 -8.66 12.00
N ARG A 14 7.71 -9.49 11.05
CA ARG A 14 8.26 -9.52 9.68
C ARG A 14 7.87 -8.26 8.92
N ARG A 15 8.87 -7.56 8.37
CA ARG A 15 8.67 -6.46 7.41
C ARG A 15 8.53 -7.02 6.00
N VAL A 16 7.44 -6.67 5.33
CA VAL A 16 7.23 -6.92 3.90
C VAL A 16 7.22 -5.58 3.19
N THR A 17 8.10 -5.43 2.20
CA THR A 17 8.17 -4.22 1.36
C THR A 17 7.87 -4.60 -0.09
N THR A 18 7.05 -3.80 -0.76
CA THR A 18 6.74 -3.92 -2.18
C THR A 18 6.94 -2.57 -2.84
N VAL A 19 7.68 -2.54 -3.93
CA VAL A 19 7.86 -1.35 -4.76
C VAL A 19 7.31 -1.65 -6.14
N VAL A 20 6.45 -0.77 -6.62
CA VAL A 20 5.89 -0.81 -7.97
C VAL A 20 6.33 0.46 -8.68
N ASP A 21 7.03 0.29 -9.79
CA ASP A 21 7.33 1.39 -10.70
C ASP A 21 6.59 1.12 -12.01
N THR A 22 5.55 1.91 -12.29
CA THR A 22 4.71 1.71 -13.48
C THR A 22 5.45 1.97 -14.78
N GLU A 23 6.55 2.72 -14.77
CA GLU A 23 7.37 2.96 -15.97
C GLU A 23 8.10 1.69 -16.42
N THR A 24 8.27 0.74 -15.49
CA THR A 24 8.91 -0.56 -15.77
C THR A 24 7.93 -1.66 -16.18
N LEU A 25 6.63 -1.35 -16.28
CA LEU A 25 5.57 -2.33 -16.50
C LEU A 25 4.91 -2.22 -17.87
N PRO A 26 4.29 -3.33 -18.35
CA PRO A 26 3.40 -3.28 -19.50
C PRO A 26 2.30 -2.22 -19.29
N PRO A 27 1.91 -1.46 -20.33
CA PRO A 27 0.93 -0.37 -20.21
C PRO A 27 -0.39 -0.80 -19.58
N GLU A 28 -0.86 -2.01 -19.90
CA GLU A 28 -2.05 -2.62 -19.31
C GLU A 28 -1.94 -2.80 -17.79
N GLU A 29 -0.80 -3.31 -17.29
CA GLU A 29 -0.58 -3.47 -15.85
C GLU A 29 -0.38 -2.11 -15.17
N ALA A 30 0.26 -1.15 -15.84
CA ALA A 30 0.39 0.22 -15.33
C ALA A 30 -0.98 0.89 -15.16
N ALA A 31 -1.89 0.73 -16.11
CA ALA A 31 -3.26 1.25 -16.04
C ALA A 31 -4.04 0.64 -14.86
N GLU A 32 -3.95 -0.68 -14.64
CA GLU A 32 -4.58 -1.34 -13.48
C GLU A 32 -4.15 -0.69 -12.15
N TRP A 33 -2.86 -0.36 -12.00
CA TRP A 33 -2.36 0.29 -10.80
C TRP A 33 -2.93 1.69 -10.62
N GLN A 34 -3.05 2.47 -11.70
CA GLN A 34 -3.64 3.80 -11.65
C GLN A 34 -5.11 3.72 -11.25
N GLU A 35 -5.88 2.83 -11.87
CA GLU A 35 -7.30 2.62 -11.55
C GLU A 35 -7.50 2.23 -10.07
N LEU A 36 -6.64 1.36 -9.52
CA LEU A 36 -6.71 0.97 -8.11
C LEU A 36 -6.40 2.13 -7.15
N VAL A 37 -5.45 3.00 -7.50
CA VAL A 37 -5.09 4.18 -6.70
C VAL A 37 -6.21 5.23 -6.75
N GLU A 38 -6.78 5.46 -7.93
CA GLU A 38 -7.88 6.41 -8.15
C GLU A 38 -9.17 5.93 -7.49
N ALA A 39 -9.54 4.66 -7.67
CA ALA A 39 -10.74 4.08 -7.06
C ALA A 39 -10.68 4.06 -5.52
N ALA A 40 -9.47 3.97 -4.95
CA ALA A 40 -9.27 4.08 -3.51
C ALA A 40 -9.39 5.52 -2.99
N GLY A 41 -9.45 6.53 -3.87
CA GLY A 41 -9.40 7.93 -3.49
C GLY A 41 -8.12 8.28 -2.72
N PHE A 42 -7.00 7.62 -3.02
CA PHE A 42 -5.83 7.57 -2.14
C PHE A 42 -5.31 8.95 -1.73
N PHE A 43 -5.31 9.91 -2.64
CA PHE A 43 -4.82 11.26 -2.39
C PHE A 43 -5.79 12.15 -1.58
N GLU A 44 -7.02 11.69 -1.34
CA GLU A 44 -8.02 12.35 -0.50
C GLU A 44 -8.03 11.79 0.93
N LEU A 45 -7.35 10.67 1.14
CA LEU A 45 -7.24 10.06 2.46
C LEU A 45 -6.36 10.91 3.39
N PRO A 46 -6.64 10.89 4.71
CA PRO A 46 -5.73 11.48 5.67
C PRO A 46 -4.42 10.70 5.71
N SER A 47 -3.31 11.38 5.98
CA SER A 47 -1.98 10.74 6.01
C SER A 47 -1.81 9.74 7.15
N HIS A 48 -2.65 9.81 8.19
CA HIS A 48 -2.64 8.87 9.32
C HIS A 48 -4.06 8.41 9.63
N LEU A 49 -4.24 7.09 9.66
CA LEU A 49 -5.47 6.41 10.09
C LEU A 49 -5.14 5.54 11.30
N GLN A 50 -5.61 5.94 12.46
CA GLN A 50 -5.41 5.19 13.70
C GLN A 50 -6.75 5.01 14.40
N ASP A 51 -7.04 3.78 14.80
CA ASP A 51 -8.10 3.52 15.76
C ASP A 51 -7.58 3.68 17.18
N ALA A 52 -8.44 4.18 18.07
CA ALA A 52 -8.14 4.34 19.48
C ALA A 52 -7.83 3.01 20.19
N GLU A 53 -8.26 1.88 19.63
CA GLU A 53 -8.07 0.53 20.17
C GLU A 53 -6.97 -0.26 19.43
N ALA A 54 -5.87 0.40 19.09
CA ALA A 54 -4.74 -0.26 18.46
C ALA A 54 -4.15 -1.38 19.34
N ALA A 55 -4.36 -2.63 18.95
CA ALA A 55 -3.81 -3.79 19.66
C ALA A 55 -2.29 -3.88 19.43
N ALA A 56 -1.53 -4.33 20.45
CA ALA A 56 -0.07 -4.41 20.40
C ALA A 56 0.47 -5.30 19.26
N ASP A 57 -0.35 -6.23 18.76
CA ASP A 57 0.04 -7.25 17.78
C ASP A 57 -0.46 -6.95 16.35
N GLN A 58 -1.10 -5.80 16.14
CA GLN A 58 -1.73 -5.48 14.85
C GLN A 58 -0.70 -5.24 13.74
N PHE A 59 -1.14 -5.41 12.49
CA PHE A 59 -0.35 -4.96 11.35
C PHE A 59 -0.43 -3.44 11.18
N HIS A 60 0.72 -2.86 10.87
CA HIS A 60 0.87 -1.48 10.46
C HIS A 60 1.25 -1.42 8.99
N TYR A 61 0.62 -0.51 8.27
CA TYR A 61 0.77 -0.31 6.85
C TYR A 61 1.29 1.10 6.59
N ARG A 62 2.32 1.21 5.75
CA ARG A 62 2.77 2.48 5.18
C ARG A 62 2.72 2.37 3.67
N LEU A 63 1.94 3.24 3.05
CA LEU A 63 1.75 3.30 1.61
C LEU A 63 2.11 4.71 1.13
N SER A 64 3.04 4.82 0.19
CA SER A 64 3.38 6.07 -0.47
C SER A 64 3.16 5.93 -1.95
N VAL A 65 2.43 6.87 -2.55
CA VAL A 65 2.20 6.94 -3.99
C VAL A 65 2.73 8.26 -4.50
N THR A 66 3.56 8.17 -5.55
CA THR A 66 4.12 9.32 -6.27
C THR A 66 3.65 9.27 -7.72
N ILE A 67 2.97 10.32 -8.16
CA ILE A 67 2.53 10.55 -9.55
C ILE A 67 3.04 11.92 -9.94
N ASP A 68 3.94 11.97 -10.93
CA ASP A 68 4.61 13.19 -11.39
C ASP A 68 5.19 14.00 -10.21
N GLU A 69 4.67 15.20 -9.94
CA GLU A 69 5.11 16.07 -8.84
C GLU A 69 4.31 15.86 -7.53
N ARG A 70 3.27 15.01 -7.54
CA ARG A 70 2.41 14.77 -6.39
C ARG A 70 2.83 13.50 -5.64
N GLN A 71 3.13 13.65 -4.35
CA GLN A 71 3.40 12.53 -3.45
C GLN A 71 2.42 12.56 -2.28
N HIS A 72 1.85 11.40 -1.93
CA HIS A 72 1.06 11.22 -0.71
C HIS A 72 1.50 9.97 0.02
N THR A 73 1.57 10.05 1.35
CA THR A 73 1.92 8.94 2.24
C THR A 73 0.80 8.75 3.25
N LEU A 74 0.30 7.52 3.31
CA LEU A 74 -0.66 7.04 4.29
C LEU A 74 0.02 6.06 5.24
N GLU A 75 -0.21 6.24 6.53
CA GLU A 75 0.13 5.29 7.58
C GLU A 75 -1.15 4.85 8.29
N ALA A 76 -1.41 3.55 8.34
CA ALA A 76 -2.64 3.02 8.89
C ALA A 76 -2.43 1.72 9.70
N SER A 77 -3.21 1.54 10.77
CA SER A 77 -3.40 0.22 11.37
C SER A 77 -4.35 -0.63 10.53
N GLU A 78 -4.26 -1.95 10.65
CA GLU A 78 -5.16 -2.86 9.93
C GLU A 78 -6.64 -2.58 10.16
N SER A 79 -7.00 -2.26 11.41
CA SER A 79 -8.37 -1.96 11.82
C SER A 79 -8.91 -0.65 11.22
N ALA A 80 -8.04 0.33 10.96
CA ALA A 80 -8.40 1.67 10.53
C ALA A 80 -8.43 1.83 9.00
N LEU A 81 -8.18 0.75 8.25
CA LEU A 81 -8.14 0.79 6.79
C LEU A 81 -9.55 0.91 6.19
N PRO A 82 -9.80 1.90 5.32
CA PRO A 82 -11.07 2.01 4.61
C PRO A 82 -11.23 0.83 3.63
N PRO A 83 -12.46 0.32 3.43
CA PRO A 83 -12.72 -0.76 2.48
C PRO A 83 -12.27 -0.46 1.05
N ALA A 84 -12.28 0.83 0.65
CA ALA A 84 -11.84 1.26 -0.66
C ALA A 84 -10.35 0.98 -0.94
N LEU A 85 -9.51 0.82 0.09
CA LEU A 85 -8.09 0.49 -0.06
C LEU A 85 -7.81 -1.01 -0.19
N GLU A 86 -8.78 -1.86 0.15
CA GLU A 86 -8.59 -3.32 0.19
C GLU A 86 -8.11 -3.89 -1.16
N PRO A 87 -8.69 -3.52 -2.33
CA PRO A 87 -8.25 -4.05 -3.62
C PRO A 87 -6.78 -3.70 -3.94
N LEU A 88 -6.38 -2.44 -3.67
CA LEU A 88 -5.01 -1.96 -3.89
C LEU A 88 -4.02 -2.73 -2.99
N LEU A 89 -4.34 -2.86 -1.71
CA LEU A 89 -3.51 -3.58 -0.74
C LEU A 89 -3.40 -5.07 -1.08
N LEU A 90 -4.47 -5.72 -1.50
CA LEU A 90 -4.44 -7.12 -1.93
C LEU A 90 -3.48 -7.31 -3.11
N ARG A 91 -3.57 -6.46 -4.13
CA ARG A 91 -2.68 -6.52 -5.30
C ARG A 91 -1.22 -6.32 -4.90
N LEU A 92 -0.93 -5.34 -4.03
CA LEU A 92 0.42 -5.10 -3.50
C LEU A 92 0.96 -6.31 -2.72
N ARG A 93 0.14 -6.92 -1.87
CA ARG A 93 0.51 -8.14 -1.11
C ARG A 93 0.81 -9.31 -2.03
N VAL A 94 0.00 -9.54 -3.08
CA VAL A 94 0.24 -10.62 -4.05
C VAL A 94 1.53 -10.38 -4.83
N ARG A 95 1.81 -9.13 -5.19
CA ARG A 95 3.04 -8.75 -5.91
C ARG A 95 4.30 -8.90 -5.07
N GLY A 96 4.26 -8.47 -3.80
CA GLY A 96 5.37 -8.63 -2.84
C GLY A 96 5.69 -10.09 -2.51
N GLN A 97 4.71 -10.97 -2.55
CA GLN A 97 4.91 -12.42 -2.36
C GLN A 97 5.64 -13.08 -3.55
N ARG A 98 5.70 -12.43 -4.72
CA ARG A 98 6.26 -13.01 -5.95
C ARG A 98 7.75 -12.74 -6.18
N ARG A 99 8.49 -12.13 -5.24
CA ARG A 99 9.96 -12.02 -5.35
C ARG A 99 10.70 -12.20 -4.02
N LYS A 100 11.45 -13.30 -3.97
CA LYS A 100 12.87 -13.29 -3.61
C LYS A 100 13.61 -14.34 -4.47
N PRO A 101 14.16 -14.03 -5.65
CA PRO A 101 15.38 -14.71 -6.05
C PRO A 101 16.51 -14.11 -5.21
N ALA A 102 17.28 -15.01 -4.57
CA ALA A 102 18.53 -14.70 -3.90
C ALA A 102 19.57 -14.15 -4.88
#